data_AF-A0A432YZP3-F1
#
_entry.id   AF-A0A432YZP3-F1
#
_cell.length_a   1.000
_cell.length_b   1.000
_cell.length_c   1.000
_cell.angle_alpha   90.00
_cell.angle_beta   90.00
_cell.angle_gamma   90.00
#
_symmetry.space_group_name_H-M   'P 1'
#
loop_
_entity.id
_entity.type
_entity.pdbx_description
1 polymer ?
#
loop_
_entity_poly.entity_id
_entity_poly.type
_entity_poly.pdbx_seq_one_letter_code
_entity_poly.pdbx_strand_id
1 'polypeptide(L)'
;MKSPDTSDHQTLWNASQCEALAALQLTYWQTRQNQQSETPVAATECYFYKLGAWLLELEERLPVAVPLWLSDLFFACTEDHAAKPAEVSASAADNWAPEQRLKLALVQPSAAQKRALWKQLSGAHAERR
;
A
#
# COMPACT_ATOMS: atom_id res chain seq x y z
N MET A 1 -32.88 38.85 6.43
CA MET A 1 -33.13 37.39 6.29
C MET A 1 -32.09 36.82 5.33
N LYS A 2 -31.68 35.58 5.61
CA LYS A 2 -30.44 34.89 5.20
C LYS A 2 -30.13 34.88 3.69
N SER A 3 -28.84 35.00 3.39
CA SER A 3 -28.18 34.54 2.15
C SER A 3 -28.31 33.02 1.97
N PRO A 4 -28.27 32.50 0.74
CA PRO A 4 -27.74 31.17 0.46
C PRO A 4 -26.35 31.27 -0.17
N ASP A 5 -25.40 30.71 0.56
CA ASP A 5 -23.99 30.50 0.25
C ASP A 5 -23.88 29.35 -0.77
N THR A 6 -23.46 29.65 -2.00
CA THR A 6 -23.06 28.63 -2.98
C THR A 6 -21.57 28.37 -2.80
N SER A 7 -21.25 27.14 -2.42
CA SER A 7 -19.91 26.61 -2.22
C SER A 7 -18.97 26.91 -3.39
N ASP A 8 -18.13 27.93 -3.25
CA ASP A 8 -17.01 28.20 -4.13
C ASP A 8 -15.88 27.18 -3.85
N HIS A 9 -15.60 26.32 -4.83
CA HIS A 9 -14.33 25.61 -4.91
C HIS A 9 -13.22 26.64 -5.14
N GLN A 10 -12.67 27.19 -4.05
CA GLN A 10 -11.54 28.12 -4.08
C GLN A 10 -10.39 27.51 -4.90
N THR A 11 -10.15 28.09 -6.06
CA THR A 11 -8.93 27.87 -6.84
C THR A 11 -7.77 28.41 -5.99
N LEU A 12 -6.92 27.50 -5.51
CA LEU A 12 -5.93 27.77 -4.47
C LEU A 12 -4.83 28.77 -4.90
N TRP A 13 -4.75 29.09 -6.21
CA TRP A 13 -3.76 29.99 -6.80
C TRP A 13 -4.41 30.85 -7.89
N ASN A 14 -3.96 32.11 -7.99
CA ASN A 14 -4.36 33.00 -9.08
C ASN A 14 -3.39 32.90 -10.27
N ALA A 15 -3.81 33.42 -11.43
CA ALA A 15 -3.06 33.28 -12.69
C ALA A 15 -1.62 33.81 -12.61
N SER A 16 -1.41 34.94 -11.93
CA SER A 16 -0.09 35.54 -11.75
C SER A 16 0.86 34.66 -10.94
N GLN A 17 0.34 33.93 -9.95
CA GLN A 17 1.14 33.01 -9.16
C GLN A 17 1.53 31.76 -9.95
N CYS A 18 0.63 31.26 -10.82
CA CYS A 18 0.94 30.15 -11.73
C CYS A 18 2.06 30.51 -12.72
N GLU A 19 2.01 31.73 -13.28
CA GLU A 19 3.07 32.23 -14.19
C GLU A 19 4.42 32.38 -13.47
N ALA A 20 4.41 32.88 -12.22
CA ALA A 20 5.63 32.99 -11.42
C ALA A 20 6.24 31.61 -11.09
N LEU A 21 5.42 30.62 -10.77
CA LEU A 21 5.89 29.25 -10.51
C LEU A 21 6.45 28.58 -11.78
N ALA A 22 5.82 28.82 -12.93
CA ALA A 22 6.31 28.33 -14.22
C ALA A 22 7.67 28.96 -14.59
N ALA A 23 7.85 30.25 -14.32
CA ALA A 23 9.11 30.95 -14.52
C ALA A 23 10.25 30.40 -13.63
N LEU A 24 9.91 29.84 -12.47
CA LEU A 24 10.87 29.23 -11.54
C LEU A 24 11.17 27.75 -11.85
N GLN A 25 10.63 27.18 -12.93
CA GLN A 25 10.75 25.75 -13.30
C GLN A 25 10.41 24.78 -12.16
N LEU A 26 9.54 25.19 -11.23
CA LEU A 26 9.14 24.34 -10.12
C LEU A 26 8.07 23.36 -10.60
N THR A 27 8.37 22.06 -10.50
CA THR A 27 7.39 21.00 -10.77
C THR A 27 6.20 21.16 -9.85
N TYR A 28 5.01 21.29 -10.43
CA TYR A 28 3.77 21.43 -9.66
C TYR A 28 3.44 20.10 -8.97
N TRP A 29 3.75 19.99 -7.68
CA TRP A 29 3.29 18.89 -6.85
C TRP A 29 1.82 19.12 -6.54
N GLN A 30 0.93 18.62 -7.41
CA GLN A 30 -0.48 18.55 -7.07
C GLN A 30 -0.62 17.70 -5.81
N THR A 31 -1.22 18.28 -4.77
CA THR A 31 -1.81 17.47 -3.71
C THR A 31 -2.70 16.47 -4.43
N ARG A 32 -2.40 15.19 -4.28
CA ARG A 32 -3.21 14.10 -4.84
C ARG A 32 -4.57 14.27 -4.18
N GLN A 33 -5.46 15.05 -4.80
CA GLN A 33 -6.87 15.02 -4.46
C GLN A 33 -7.21 13.56 -4.54
N ASN A 34 -7.80 13.08 -3.44
CA ASN A 34 -8.22 11.72 -3.25
C ASN A 34 -9.13 11.34 -4.42
N GLN A 35 -8.53 10.90 -5.53
CA GLN A 35 -9.24 10.32 -6.66
C GLN A 35 -9.62 8.93 -6.19
N GLN A 36 -10.59 8.89 -5.29
CA GLN A 36 -11.70 7.94 -5.36
C GLN A 36 -12.49 8.26 -6.64
N SER A 37 -11.82 8.13 -7.78
CA SER A 37 -12.45 7.91 -9.06
C SER A 37 -12.08 6.48 -9.39
N GLU A 38 -12.70 5.56 -8.64
CA GLU A 38 -12.85 4.17 -9.04
C GLU A 38 -13.59 4.16 -10.38
N THR A 39 -12.84 4.27 -11.47
CA THR A 39 -13.18 3.47 -12.65
C THR A 39 -12.93 2.03 -12.25
N PRO A 40 -13.97 1.17 -12.14
CA PRO A 40 -13.76 -0.24 -11.87
C PRO A 40 -13.21 -0.85 -13.16
N VAL A 41 -11.89 -0.77 -13.33
CA VAL A 41 -11.23 -1.72 -14.23
C VAL A 41 -11.33 -3.04 -13.49
N ALA A 42 -12.25 -3.87 -13.95
CA ALA A 42 -12.47 -5.24 -13.48
C ALA A 42 -11.27 -6.14 -13.86
N ALA A 43 -10.07 -5.74 -13.45
CA ALA A 43 -8.95 -6.62 -13.27
C ALA A 43 -8.95 -6.98 -11.79
N THR A 44 -8.79 -8.26 -11.49
CA THR A 44 -8.52 -8.75 -10.14
C THR A 44 -7.16 -8.16 -9.72
N GLU A 45 -7.13 -6.91 -9.27
CA GLU A 45 -5.91 -6.19 -8.96
C GLU A 45 -5.34 -6.73 -7.65
N CYS A 46 -4.48 -7.73 -7.75
CA CYS A 46 -3.63 -8.11 -6.63
C CYS A 46 -2.60 -7.01 -6.38
N TYR A 47 -2.49 -6.59 -5.13
CA TYR A 47 -1.48 -5.67 -4.64
C TYR A 47 -0.31 -6.44 -4.06
N PHE A 48 0.90 -6.04 -4.44
CA PHE A 48 2.12 -6.71 -4.03
C PHE A 48 2.99 -5.78 -3.19
N TYR A 49 3.44 -6.28 -2.04
CA TYR A 49 4.32 -5.53 -1.15
C TYR A 49 5.55 -6.34 -0.79
N LYS A 50 6.72 -5.73 -0.92
CA LYS A 50 7.98 -6.29 -0.47
C LYS A 50 8.20 -5.94 1.00
N LEU A 51 8.54 -6.95 1.80
CA LEU A 51 8.98 -6.77 3.18
C LEU A 51 10.17 -7.68 3.47
N GLY A 52 11.36 -7.09 3.57
CA GLY A 52 12.61 -7.84 3.63
C GLY A 52 12.76 -8.75 2.40
N ALA A 53 12.75 -10.06 2.63
CA ALA A 53 12.79 -11.06 1.57
C ALA A 53 11.42 -11.61 1.18
N TRP A 54 10.37 -11.26 1.91
CA TRP A 54 9.01 -11.75 1.67
C TRP A 54 8.28 -10.84 0.68
N LEU A 55 7.43 -11.46 -0.12
CA LEU A 55 6.44 -10.80 -0.95
C LEU A 55 5.05 -11.06 -0.35
N LEU A 56 4.33 -9.99 -0.04
CA LEU A 56 2.96 -10.04 0.45
C LEU A 56 2.02 -9.76 -0.73
N GLU A 57 1.10 -10.67 -0.98
CA GLU A 57 0.05 -10.57 -1.99
C GLU A 57 -1.29 -10.35 -1.28
N LEU A 58 -1.95 -9.23 -1.60
CA LEU A 58 -3.25 -8.85 -1.04
C LEU A 58 -4.25 -8.54 -2.16
N GLU A 59 -5.51 -8.84 -1.93
CA GLU A 59 -6.61 -8.44 -2.84
C GLU A 59 -7.01 -6.96 -2.67
N GLU A 60 -6.56 -6.34 -1.58
CA GLU A 60 -6.86 -4.95 -1.22
C GLU A 60 -5.57 -4.21 -0.83
N ARG A 61 -5.54 -2.89 -1.05
CA ARG A 61 -4.41 -2.05 -0.65
C ARG A 61 -4.23 -2.05 0.87
N LEU A 62 -2.99 -2.03 1.33
CA LEU A 62 -2.68 -1.90 2.75
C LEU A 62 -3.28 -0.59 3.30
N PRO A 63 -4.11 -0.67 4.37
CA PRO A 63 -4.65 0.53 5.00
C PRO A 63 -3.54 1.30 5.73
N VAL A 64 -3.72 2.61 5.85
CA VAL A 64 -2.81 3.48 6.62
C VAL A 64 -2.72 3.02 8.08
N ALA A 65 -3.86 2.61 8.65
CA ALA A 65 -3.92 1.97 9.96
C ALA A 65 -3.95 0.45 9.77
N VAL A 66 -2.79 -0.17 9.96
CA VAL A 66 -2.62 -1.63 9.79
C VAL A 66 -3.20 -2.36 11.00
N PRO A 67 -4.00 -3.44 10.81
CA PRO A 67 -4.46 -4.27 11.90
C PRO A 67 -3.30 -4.88 12.70
N LEU A 68 -3.43 -4.97 14.03
CA LEU A 68 -2.37 -5.47 14.92
C LEU A 68 -1.80 -6.83 14.48
N TRP A 69 -2.65 -7.77 14.09
CA TRP A 69 -2.20 -9.10 13.66
C TRP A 69 -1.30 -9.05 12.42
N LEU A 70 -1.51 -8.07 11.54
CA LEU A 70 -0.74 -7.89 10.32
C LEU A 70 0.57 -7.17 10.63
N SER A 71 0.57 -6.25 11.59
CA SER A 71 1.80 -5.70 12.16
C SER A 71 2.67 -6.81 12.77
N ASP A 72 2.10 -7.69 13.58
CA ASP A 72 2.82 -8.83 14.17
C ASP A 72 3.44 -9.73 13.08
N LEU A 73 2.73 -9.91 11.96
CA LEU A 73 3.24 -10.66 10.81
C LEU A 73 4.41 -9.93 10.14
N PHE A 74 4.34 -8.60 10.02
CA PHE A 74 5.47 -7.83 9.49
C PHE A 74 6.70 -7.99 10.36
N PHE A 75 6.55 -7.91 11.68
CA PHE A 75 7.61 -8.20 12.64
C PHE A 75 8.22 -9.60 12.46
N ALA A 76 7.41 -10.59 12.11
CA ALA A 76 7.90 -11.95 11.87
C ALA A 76 8.65 -12.10 10.53
N CYS A 77 8.38 -11.24 9.54
CA CYS A 77 8.94 -11.34 8.19
C CYS A 77 10.30 -10.63 8.04
N THR A 78 10.66 -9.74 8.96
CA THR A 78 11.89 -8.93 8.88
C THR A 78 12.57 -8.80 10.24
N GLU A 79 13.90 -8.86 10.23
CA GLU A 79 14.71 -8.57 11.41
C GLU A 79 14.72 -7.07 11.73
N ASP A 80 14.54 -6.23 10.71
CA ASP A 80 14.36 -4.80 10.88
C ASP A 80 12.90 -4.48 11.25
N HIS A 81 12.67 -4.23 12.53
CA HIS A 81 11.38 -3.88 13.11
C HIS A 81 10.84 -2.51 12.69
N ALA A 82 11.67 -1.64 12.10
CA ALA A 82 11.23 -0.37 11.54
C ALA A 82 10.84 -0.48 10.06
N ALA A 83 11.15 -1.60 9.40
CA ALA A 83 10.89 -1.78 7.98
C ALA A 83 9.37 -1.83 7.72
N LYS A 84 8.94 -1.00 6.78
CA LYS A 84 7.55 -0.96 6.31
C LYS A 84 7.45 -1.69 4.97
N PRO A 85 6.31 -2.34 4.68
CA PRO A 85 6.09 -2.94 3.37
C PRO A 85 6.15 -1.86 2.29
N ALA A 86 6.95 -2.11 1.25
CA ALA A 86 7.04 -1.25 0.08
C ALA A 86 6.24 -1.85 -1.07
N GLU A 87 5.35 -1.07 -1.69
CA GLU A 87 4.59 -1.53 -2.84
C GLU A 87 5.52 -1.83 -4.03
N VAL A 88 5.28 -2.95 -4.70
CA VAL A 88 6.04 -3.37 -5.89
C VAL A 88 5.08 -3.67 -7.05
N SER A 89 5.53 -3.40 -8.26
CA SER A 89 4.78 -3.76 -9.47
C SER A 89 4.63 -5.27 -9.63
N ALA A 90 3.54 -5.72 -10.26
CA ALA A 90 3.32 -7.14 -10.58
C ALA A 90 4.49 -7.78 -11.34
N SER A 91 5.10 -7.07 -12.30
CA SER A 91 6.26 -7.56 -13.04
C SER A 91 7.49 -7.81 -12.17
N ALA A 92 7.66 -7.04 -11.09
CA ALA A 92 8.71 -7.30 -10.11
C ALA A 92 8.36 -8.50 -9.24
N ALA A 93 7.09 -8.61 -8.82
CA ALA A 93 6.57 -9.69 -7.99
C ALA A 93 6.70 -11.09 -8.64
N ASP A 94 6.63 -11.20 -9.97
CA ASP A 94 6.79 -12.48 -10.67
C ASP A 94 8.16 -13.13 -10.51
N ASN A 95 9.19 -12.33 -10.20
CA ASN A 95 10.54 -12.84 -9.99
C ASN A 95 10.77 -13.38 -8.56
N TRP A 96 9.77 -13.30 -7.67
CA TRP A 96 9.91 -13.82 -6.30
C TRP A 96 9.75 -15.33 -6.24
N ALA A 97 10.62 -15.96 -5.45
CA ALA A 97 10.57 -17.38 -5.17
C ALA A 97 9.24 -17.74 -4.48
N PRO A 98 8.52 -18.80 -4.91
CA PRO A 98 7.17 -19.11 -4.44
C PRO A 98 7.11 -19.40 -2.94
N GLU A 99 8.20 -19.87 -2.33
CA GLU A 99 8.29 -20.14 -0.89
C GLU A 99 8.24 -18.84 -0.07
N GLN A 100 8.65 -17.73 -0.67
CA GLN A 100 8.72 -16.40 -0.06
C GLN A 100 7.49 -15.52 -0.39
N ARG A 101 6.45 -16.10 -0.98
CA ARG A 101 5.19 -15.40 -1.31
C ARG A 101 4.12 -15.74 -0.29
N LEU A 102 3.57 -14.73 0.37
CA LEU A 102 2.51 -14.84 1.36
C LEU A 102 1.23 -14.24 0.80
N LYS A 103 0.20 -15.07 0.63
CA LYS A 103 -1.13 -14.60 0.28
C LYS A 103 -1.90 -14.25 1.55
N LEU A 104 -2.29 -12.99 1.67
CA LEU A 104 -2.90 -12.43 2.87
C LEU A 104 -4.23 -11.77 2.52
N ALA A 105 -5.20 -11.94 3.41
CA ALA A 105 -6.43 -11.16 3.41
C ALA A 105 -6.35 -10.13 4.55
N LEU A 106 -6.96 -8.96 4.41
CA LEU A 106 -7.01 -7.96 5.49
C LEU A 106 -7.95 -8.36 6.64
N VAL A 107 -8.79 -9.37 6.43
CA VAL A 107 -9.68 -9.94 7.45
C VAL A 107 -8.87 -10.70 8.51
N GLN A 108 -9.31 -10.62 9.76
CA GLN A 108 -8.65 -11.31 10.87
C GLN A 108 -8.61 -12.84 10.61
N PRO A 109 -7.40 -13.44 10.51
CA PRO A 109 -7.28 -14.85 10.20
C PRO A 109 -7.71 -15.72 11.39
N SER A 110 -8.38 -16.82 11.08
CA SER A 110 -8.71 -17.88 12.02
C SER A 110 -7.45 -18.53 12.61
N ALA A 111 -7.59 -19.23 13.73
CA ALA A 111 -6.47 -19.93 14.36
C ALA A 111 -5.80 -20.97 13.42
N ALA A 112 -6.58 -21.63 12.56
CA ALA A 112 -6.06 -22.56 11.57
C ALA A 112 -5.20 -21.85 10.51
N GLN A 113 -5.68 -20.72 9.99
CA GLN A 113 -4.95 -19.89 9.02
C GLN A 113 -3.66 -19.32 9.62
N LYS A 114 -3.70 -18.82 10.86
CA LYS A 114 -2.50 -18.35 11.58
C LYS A 114 -1.46 -19.45 11.72
N ARG A 115 -1.87 -20.69 12.05
CA ARG A 115 -0.96 -21.83 12.15
C ARG A 115 -0.34 -22.19 10.79
N ALA A 116 -1.12 -22.15 9.72
CA ALA A 116 -0.60 -22.40 8.37
C ALA A 116 0.44 -21.35 7.96
N LEU A 117 0.15 -20.06 8.19
CA LEU A 117 1.08 -18.95 7.97
C LEU A 117 2.38 -19.13 8.77
N TRP A 118 2.27 -19.45 10.05
CA TRP A 118 3.45 -19.70 10.89
C TRP A 118 4.28 -20.88 10.42
N LYS A 119 3.66 -21.96 9.95
CA LYS A 119 4.38 -23.08 9.35
C LYS A 119 5.15 -22.64 8.11
N GLN A 120 4.55 -21.83 7.24
CA GLN A 120 5.22 -21.32 6.05
C GLN A 120 6.41 -20.42 6.41
N LEU A 121 6.23 -19.49 7.34
CA LEU A 121 7.32 -18.62 7.83
C LEU A 121 8.47 -19.43 8.43
N SER A 122 8.16 -20.37 9.33
CA SER A 122 9.18 -21.20 9.98
C SER A 122 9.87 -22.18 9.02
N GLY A 123 9.14 -22.71 8.02
CA GLY A 123 9.68 -23.60 7.00
C GLY A 123 10.65 -22.89 6.06
N ALA A 124 10.31 -21.68 5.61
CA ALA A 124 11.21 -20.87 4.79
C ALA A 124 12.46 -20.39 5.56
N HIS A 125 12.36 -20.21 6.87
CA HIS A 125 13.52 -19.92 7.71
C HIS A 125 14.46 -21.12 7.88
N ALA A 126 13.94 -22.34 7.80
CA ALA A 126 14.75 -23.56 7.95
C ALA A 126 15.68 -23.80 6.76
N GLU A 127 15.32 -23.36 5.55
CA GLU A 127 16.12 -23.50 4.33
C GLU A 127 17.25 -22.45 4.20
N ARG A 128 17.32 -21.47 5.12
CA ARG A 128 18.37 -20.44 5.16
C ARG A 128 19.53 -20.75 6.11
N ARG A 129 19.54 -21.91 6.76
CA ARG A 129 20.60 -22.32 7.68
C ARG A 129 21.55 -23.35 7.07
#